data_AF-A0A7C9FZ80-F1
#
_entry.id   AF-A0A7C9FZ80-F1
#
_cell.length_a   1.000
_cell.length_b   1.000
_cell.length_c   1.000
_cell.angle_alpha   90.00
_cell.angle_beta   90.00
_cell.angle_gamma   90.00
#
_symmetry.space_group_name_H-M   'P 1'
#
loop_
_entity.id
_entity.type
_entity.pdbx_description
1 polymer ?
#
loop_
_entity_poly.entity_id
_entity_poly.type
_entity_poly.pdbx_seq_one_letter_code
_entity_poly.pdbx_strand_id
1 'polypeptide(L)'
;MMNVIKLLSKGVLLLLLIGSCKNNPGPNCLPYEGKIIDSSPCGGTIVDVTNRNINSQYYLPSQKQVIPNTLGVRLPDSIAIDSSRTIYFDFRELAHDEIYPCPALFSAPSRQVAVTRISYDRCPDQ
;
A
#
# COMPACT_ATOMS: atom_id res chain seq x y z
N MET A 1 23.43 34.62 -49.89
CA MET A 1 24.54 34.78 -48.92
C MET A 1 23.96 34.70 -47.53
N MET A 2 24.25 33.61 -46.82
CA MET A 2 24.02 33.44 -45.39
C MET A 2 25.00 34.32 -44.60
N ASN A 3 24.54 34.87 -43.48
CA ASN A 3 25.25 34.93 -42.19
C ASN A 3 24.73 36.11 -41.37
N VAL A 4 23.94 35.87 -40.32
CA VAL A 4 24.21 36.41 -38.98
C VAL A 4 23.63 35.44 -37.96
N ILE A 5 24.52 34.65 -37.36
CA ILE A 5 24.27 33.79 -36.21
C ILE A 5 24.83 34.49 -34.98
N LYS A 6 24.13 34.32 -33.84
CA LYS A 6 24.50 34.60 -32.43
C LYS A 6 24.45 36.05 -31.95
N LEU A 7 23.55 36.30 -31.00
CA LEU A 7 23.86 36.86 -29.69
C LEU A 7 22.72 36.43 -28.74
N LEU A 8 22.86 35.30 -28.04
CA LEU A 8 23.35 35.22 -26.66
C LEU A 8 22.50 35.96 -25.63
N SER A 9 21.98 35.15 -24.71
CA SER A 9 21.93 35.40 -23.27
C SER A 9 21.12 36.60 -22.80
N LYS A 10 19.98 36.32 -22.17
CA LYS A 10 19.56 36.85 -20.86
C LYS A 10 18.09 36.51 -20.67
N GLY A 11 17.79 35.69 -19.67
CA GLY A 11 16.39 35.45 -19.33
C GLY A 11 16.13 34.25 -18.46
N VAL A 12 16.87 34.12 -17.36
CA VAL A 12 16.34 33.64 -16.07
C VAL A 12 15.55 32.32 -16.17
N LEU A 13 16.21 31.16 -16.09
CA LEU A 13 16.57 30.56 -14.79
C LEU A 13 15.57 30.91 -13.68
N LEU A 14 14.29 30.58 -13.86
CA LEU A 14 13.29 30.70 -12.79
C LEU A 14 12.51 29.40 -12.66
N LEU A 15 12.68 28.78 -11.49
CA LEU A 15 11.86 27.73 -10.87
C LEU A 15 11.94 26.37 -11.62
N LEU A 16 12.94 25.51 -11.43
CA LEU A 16 13.26 24.87 -10.14
C LEU A 16 12.11 24.99 -9.13
N LEU A 17 10.91 24.57 -9.53
CA LEU A 17 9.94 23.96 -8.63
C LEU A 17 10.58 22.67 -8.13
N ILE A 18 11.55 22.84 -7.24
CA ILE A 18 11.92 21.85 -6.24
C ILE A 18 10.70 21.84 -5.32
N GLY A 19 9.64 21.19 -5.79
CA GLY A 19 8.65 20.61 -4.91
C GLY A 19 9.46 19.66 -4.05
N SER A 20 9.95 20.17 -2.92
CA SER A 20 10.34 19.33 -1.81
C SER A 20 9.06 18.60 -1.43
N CYS A 21 8.86 17.42 -2.02
CA CYS A 21 8.01 16.41 -1.44
C CYS A 21 8.62 16.13 -0.07
N LYS A 22 8.25 16.95 0.91
CA LYS A 22 8.70 16.87 2.29
C LYS A 22 7.91 15.76 2.97
N ASN A 23 7.96 14.58 2.39
CA ASN A 23 7.45 13.35 2.97
C ASN A 23 8.65 12.40 3.00
N ASN A 24 9.65 12.76 3.81
CA ASN A 24 10.52 11.75 4.39
C ASN A 24 9.86 11.39 5.71
N PRO A 25 8.84 10.52 5.70
CA PRO A 25 8.27 10.07 6.95
C PRO A 25 9.44 9.42 7.69
N GLY A 26 9.64 9.77 8.96
CA GLY A 26 10.80 9.32 9.73
C GLY A 26 11.03 7.80 9.61
N PRO A 27 12.22 7.27 9.90
CA PRO A 27 12.61 5.89 9.60
C PRO A 27 11.65 4.81 10.17
N ASN A 28 10.81 5.19 11.12
CA ASN A 28 9.85 4.30 11.77
C ASN A 28 8.45 4.32 11.14
N CYS A 29 8.18 5.20 10.17
CA CYS A 29 6.87 5.33 9.57
C CYS A 29 6.55 4.20 8.60
N LEU A 30 5.31 3.73 8.66
CA LEU A 30 4.84 2.61 7.87
C LEU A 30 4.06 3.14 6.66
N PRO A 31 4.40 2.69 5.43
CA PRO A 31 3.95 3.35 4.22
C PRO A 31 2.47 3.13 3.89
N TYR A 32 1.85 2.08 4.40
CA TYR A 32 0.46 1.72 4.13
C TYR A 32 -0.44 1.99 5.33
N GLU A 33 -1.65 2.46 5.05
CA GLU A 33 -2.74 2.62 6.01
C GLU A 33 -3.89 1.70 5.55
N GLY A 34 -4.53 0.98 6.47
CA GLY A 34 -5.68 0.17 6.12
C GLY A 34 -6.59 -0.17 7.28
N LYS A 35 -7.71 -0.80 6.94
CA LYS A 35 -8.71 -1.31 7.88
C LYS A 35 -8.96 -2.78 7.62
N ILE A 36 -9.12 -3.53 8.69
CA ILE A 36 -9.55 -4.93 8.59
C ILE A 36 -11.03 -4.95 8.24
N ILE A 37 -11.37 -5.65 7.17
CA ILE A 37 -12.77 -5.74 6.69
C ILE A 37 -13.32 -7.16 6.72
N ASP A 38 -12.44 -8.18 6.75
CA ASP A 38 -12.84 -9.58 6.79
C ASP A 38 -11.69 -10.47 7.26
N SER A 39 -11.98 -11.73 7.55
CA SER A 39 -10.98 -12.79 7.74
C SER A 39 -11.06 -13.74 6.56
N SER A 40 -9.92 -14.06 5.94
CA SER A 40 -9.93 -15.01 4.82
C SER A 40 -10.19 -16.43 5.34
N PRO A 41 -11.11 -17.20 4.72
CA PRO A 41 -11.28 -18.62 5.04
C PRO A 41 -10.03 -19.46 4.69
N CYS A 42 -9.08 -18.87 3.95
CA CYS A 42 -7.84 -19.52 3.53
C CYS A 42 -6.62 -19.15 4.37
N GLY A 43 -6.85 -18.61 5.57
CA GLY A 43 -5.79 -18.24 6.50
C GLY A 43 -5.23 -16.85 6.17
N GLY A 44 -5.64 -15.86 6.94
CA GLY A 44 -5.17 -14.49 6.80
C GLY A 44 -6.28 -13.48 7.10
N THR A 45 -5.88 -12.22 7.11
CA THR A 45 -6.78 -11.09 7.35
C THR A 45 -6.95 -10.31 6.05
N ILE A 46 -8.15 -9.81 5.78
CA ILE A 46 -8.39 -8.95 4.63
C ILE A 46 -8.29 -7.50 5.08
N VAL A 47 -7.38 -6.76 4.46
CA VAL A 47 -7.14 -5.34 4.73
C VAL A 47 -7.56 -4.53 3.52
N ASP A 48 -8.47 -3.59 3.72
CA ASP A 48 -8.77 -2.51 2.79
C ASP A 48 -7.73 -1.40 2.96
N VAL A 49 -6.97 -1.10 1.90
CA VAL A 49 -5.91 -0.08 1.95
C VAL A 49 -6.50 1.28 1.61
N THR A 50 -6.29 2.29 2.45
CA THR A 50 -6.99 3.57 2.34
C THR A 50 -6.13 4.68 1.73
N ASN A 51 -4.80 4.58 1.82
CA ASN A 51 -3.90 5.67 1.45
C ASN A 51 -3.10 5.46 0.15
N ARG A 52 -3.15 4.27 -0.46
CA ARG A 52 -2.39 3.92 -1.67
C ARG A 52 -3.16 2.96 -2.57
N ASN A 53 -2.93 3.03 -3.87
CA ASN A 53 -3.47 2.06 -4.82
C ASN A 53 -2.56 0.81 -4.90
N ILE A 54 -3.13 -0.35 -4.61
CA ILE A 54 -2.46 -1.66 -4.57
C ILE A 54 -2.73 -2.49 -5.84
N ASN A 55 -3.71 -2.08 -6.66
CA ASN A 55 -4.21 -2.82 -7.81
C ASN A 55 -4.54 -4.30 -7.46
N SER A 56 -5.40 -4.48 -6.47
CA SER A 56 -5.87 -5.77 -5.99
C SER A 56 -7.35 -5.66 -5.58
N GLN A 57 -8.07 -6.77 -5.53
CA GLN A 57 -9.48 -6.80 -5.19
C GLN A 57 -9.86 -8.08 -4.43
N TYR A 58 -10.96 -8.01 -3.69
CA TYR A 58 -11.50 -9.10 -2.88
C TYR A 58 -13.00 -9.19 -3.08
N TYR A 59 -13.52 -10.39 -3.31
CA TYR A 59 -14.96 -10.63 -3.30
C TYR A 59 -15.40 -10.92 -1.87
N LEU A 60 -16.14 -10.00 -1.26
CA LEU A 60 -16.69 -10.13 0.08
C LEU A 60 -18.00 -10.94 0.03
N PRO A 61 -18.01 -12.22 0.46
CA PRO A 61 -19.16 -13.09 0.24
C PRO A 61 -20.39 -12.65 1.04
N SER A 62 -20.19 -12.08 2.23
CA SER A 62 -21.27 -11.60 3.11
C SER A 62 -22.10 -10.49 2.48
N GLN A 63 -21.49 -9.68 1.60
CA GLN A 63 -22.13 -8.55 0.92
C GLN A 63 -22.31 -8.80 -0.59
N LYS A 64 -21.86 -9.95 -1.10
CA LYS A 64 -21.87 -10.31 -2.53
C LYS A 64 -21.28 -9.23 -3.44
N GLN A 65 -20.21 -8.57 -2.99
CA GLN A 65 -19.60 -7.43 -3.68
C GLN A 65 -18.10 -7.60 -3.87
N VAL A 66 -17.55 -6.97 -4.90
CA VAL A 66 -16.09 -6.86 -5.10
C VAL A 66 -15.62 -5.56 -4.46
N ILE A 67 -14.70 -5.67 -3.50
CA ILE A 67 -14.06 -4.55 -2.82
C ILE A 67 -12.69 -4.34 -3.47
N PRO A 68 -12.49 -3.22 -4.18
CA PRO A 68 -11.18 -2.90 -4.76
C PRO A 68 -10.20 -2.52 -3.66
N ASN A 69 -8.93 -2.48 -4.02
CA ASN A 69 -7.83 -1.99 -3.19
C ASN A 69 -7.56 -2.80 -1.90
N THR A 70 -7.82 -4.10 -1.94
CA THR A 70 -7.73 -4.99 -0.78
C THR A 70 -6.54 -5.94 -0.87
N LEU A 71 -5.95 -6.25 0.28
CA LEU A 71 -4.85 -7.20 0.44
C LEU A 71 -5.26 -8.37 1.33
N GLY A 72 -4.83 -9.58 0.96
CA GLY A 72 -4.82 -10.72 1.85
C GLY A 72 -3.53 -10.68 2.64
N VAL A 73 -3.59 -10.41 3.93
CA VAL A 73 -2.39 -10.25 4.75
C VAL A 73 -2.20 -11.46 5.66
N ARG A 74 -0.99 -12.02 5.63
CA ARG A 74 -0.51 -12.97 6.63
C ARG A 74 0.14 -12.18 7.75
N LEU A 75 -0.36 -12.41 8.96
CA LEU A 75 0.16 -11.79 10.16
C LEU A 75 1.21 -12.70 10.80
N PRO A 76 2.20 -12.14 11.50
CA PRO A 76 3.04 -12.92 12.40
C PRO A 76 2.17 -13.53 13.51
N ASP A 77 2.41 -14.79 13.86
CA ASP A 77 1.58 -15.56 14.82
C ASP A 77 1.47 -14.91 16.21
N SER A 78 2.33 -13.95 16.53
CA SER A 78 2.38 -13.23 17.81
C SER A 78 1.59 -11.92 17.83
N ILE A 79 0.99 -11.49 16.70
CA ILE A 79 0.32 -10.19 16.60
C ILE A 79 -1.19 -10.37 16.60
N ALA A 80 -1.82 -10.03 17.72
CA ALA A 80 -3.26 -9.80 17.76
C ALA A 80 -3.56 -8.43 17.12
N ILE A 81 -4.42 -8.40 16.09
CA ILE A 81 -4.89 -7.14 15.50
C ILE A 81 -6.31 -6.83 15.95
N ASP A 82 -6.50 -5.62 16.43
CA ASP A 82 -7.80 -5.02 16.69
C ASP A 82 -8.41 -4.54 15.38
N SER A 83 -9.42 -5.26 14.89
CA SER A 83 -10.13 -4.95 13.66
C SER A 83 -10.96 -3.67 13.70
N SER A 84 -11.18 -3.08 14.89
CA SER A 84 -11.91 -1.82 15.04
C SER A 84 -11.05 -0.58 14.73
N ARG A 85 -9.73 -0.76 14.62
CA ARG A 85 -8.77 0.34 14.48
C ARG A 85 -8.18 0.39 13.08
N THR A 86 -7.81 1.59 12.65
CA THR A 86 -6.92 1.77 11.50
C THR A 86 -5.53 1.24 11.87
N ILE A 87 -4.92 0.50 10.95
CA ILE A 87 -3.57 -0.03 11.08
C ILE A 87 -2.64 0.67 10.07
N TYR A 88 -1.42 0.91 10.51
CA TYR A 88 -0.31 1.33 9.67
C TYR A 88 0.63 0.13 9.53
N PHE A 89 1.02 -0.21 8.31
CA PHE A 89 1.77 -1.44 8.10
C PHE A 89 2.77 -1.34 6.95
N ASP A 90 3.72 -2.26 6.99
CA ASP A 90 4.63 -2.57 5.90
C ASP A 90 4.52 -4.06 5.60
N PHE A 91 4.82 -4.45 4.36
CA PHE A 91 4.68 -5.82 3.92
C PHE A 91 5.73 -6.20 2.90
N ARG A 92 5.89 -7.51 2.71
CA ARG A 92 6.60 -8.10 1.58
C ARG A 92 5.67 -9.03 0.81
N GLU A 93 5.97 -9.22 -0.46
CA GLU A 93 5.33 -10.28 -1.25
C GLU A 93 5.62 -11.65 -0.60
N LEU A 94 4.64 -12.54 -0.69
CA LEU A 94 4.83 -13.95 -0.34
C LEU A 94 5.65 -14.62 -1.44
N ALA A 95 6.60 -15.47 -1.04
CA ALA A 95 7.24 -16.39 -1.96
C ALA A 95 6.22 -17.46 -2.41
N HIS A 96 6.46 -18.08 -3.56
CA HIS A 96 5.51 -19.01 -4.16
C HIS A 96 5.12 -20.18 -3.24
N ASP A 97 6.08 -20.67 -2.45
CA ASP A 97 5.93 -21.73 -1.45
C ASP A 97 5.25 -21.28 -0.15
N GLU A 98 5.12 -19.97 0.07
CA GLU A 98 4.39 -19.39 1.21
C GLU A 98 2.91 -19.14 0.91
N ILE A 99 2.52 -19.17 -0.37
CA ILE A 99 1.13 -19.01 -0.81
C ILE A 99 0.37 -20.28 -0.44
N TYR A 100 -0.51 -20.18 0.55
CA TYR A 100 -1.37 -21.29 0.91
C TYR A 100 -2.36 -21.55 -0.23
N PRO A 101 -2.47 -22.80 -0.73
CA PRO A 101 -3.49 -23.13 -1.71
C PRO A 101 -4.86 -22.92 -1.07
N CYS A 102 -5.58 -21.91 -1.56
CA CYS A 102 -6.92 -21.57 -1.11
C CYS A 102 -7.93 -22.34 -1.99
N PRO A 103 -8.55 -23.42 -1.49
CA PRO A 103 -9.54 -24.16 -2.28
C PRO A 103 -10.76 -23.30 -2.65
N ALA A 104 -10.98 -22.21 -1.92
CA ALA A 104 -12.02 -21.23 -2.18
C ALA A 104 -11.47 -20.04 -3.00
N LEU A 105 -11.07 -20.31 -4.25
CA LEU A 105 -10.44 -19.36 -5.20
C LEU A 105 -11.13 -17.99 -5.31
N PHE A 106 -12.44 -17.90 -5.03
CA PHE A 106 -13.22 -16.66 -5.08
C PHE A 106 -13.25 -15.88 -3.76
N SER A 107 -12.50 -16.31 -2.75
CA SER A 107 -12.55 -15.78 -1.37
C SER A 107 -11.15 -15.47 -0.81
N ALA A 108 -10.15 -15.44 -1.68
CA ALA A 108 -8.86 -14.81 -1.40
C ALA A 108 -8.76 -13.54 -2.25
N PRO A 109 -8.17 -12.45 -1.72
CA PRO A 109 -7.83 -11.30 -2.55
C PRO A 109 -6.87 -11.72 -3.66
N SER A 110 -6.90 -11.00 -4.79
CA SER A 110 -6.03 -11.26 -5.93
C SER A 110 -4.53 -11.14 -5.62
N ARG A 111 -4.19 -10.52 -4.48
CA ARG A 111 -2.83 -10.33 -4.02
C ARG A 111 -2.72 -10.63 -2.52
N GLN A 112 -1.73 -11.45 -2.17
CA GLN A 112 -1.46 -11.88 -0.80
C GLN A 112 -0.03 -11.51 -0.39
N VAL A 113 0.14 -11.03 0.84
CA VAL A 113 1.40 -10.47 1.34
C VAL A 113 1.65 -10.89 2.79
N ALA A 114 2.90 -10.86 3.25
CA ALA A 114 3.26 -11.01 4.65
C ALA A 114 3.52 -9.64 5.29
N VAL A 115 2.83 -9.35 6.39
CA VAL A 115 3.09 -8.13 7.17
C VAL A 115 4.44 -8.26 7.86
N THR A 116 5.32 -7.29 7.64
CA THR A 116 6.65 -7.23 8.25
C THR A 116 6.65 -6.36 9.50
N ARG A 117 5.83 -5.30 9.50
CA ARG A 117 5.72 -4.33 10.59
C ARG A 117 4.30 -3.80 10.67
N ILE A 118 3.84 -3.51 11.89
CA ILE A 118 2.52 -2.93 12.15
C ILE A 118 2.61 -1.90 13.28
N SER A 119 1.75 -0.88 13.20
CA SER A 119 1.55 0.14 14.22
C SER A 119 0.08 0.57 14.21
N TYR A 120 -0.42 1.04 15.35
CA TYR A 120 -1.68 1.78 15.40
C TYR A 120 -1.49 3.29 15.46
N ASP A 121 -0.24 3.73 15.64
CA ASP A 121 0.11 5.13 15.74
C ASP A 121 0.43 5.66 14.35
N ARG A 122 -0.34 6.68 13.92
CA ARG A 122 -0.09 7.42 12.70
C ARG A 122 1.19 8.22 12.84
N CYS A 123 1.97 8.31 11.76
CA CYS A 123 3.10 9.23 11.75
C CYS A 123 2.63 10.70 11.75
N PRO A 124 3.31 11.60 12.49
CA PRO A 124 2.90 13.00 12.61
C PRO A 124 2.77 13.76 11.27
N ASP A 125 3.49 13.31 10.23
CA ASP A 125 3.64 14.02 8.96
C ASP A 125 3.20 13.18 7.73
N GLN A 126 2.20 12.29 7.87
CA GLN A 126 1.73 11.40 6.80
C GLN A 126 0.44 11.87 6.12
#